data_AF-J2Q391-F1
#
_entry.id   AF-J2Q391-F1
#
_cell.length_a   1.000
_cell.length_b   1.000
_cell.length_c   1.000
_cell.angle_alpha   90.00
_cell.angle_beta   90.00
_cell.angle_gamma   90.00
#
_symmetry.space_group_name_H-M   'P 1'
#
loop_
_entity.id
_entity.type
_entity.pdbx_description
1 polymer ?
#
loop_
_entity_poly.entity_id
_entity_poly.type
_entity_poly.pdbx_seq_one_letter_code
_entity_poly.pdbx_strand_id
1 'polypeptide(L)'
;RYGYQPQWLDFGPATPGAFGWWDCYVAYMGVWVLMLFTFDYARFGKPEDAEYHGRWNFGMPFYAVTFLLNGAAGIYLVSSIPHEGALNEVSVVMAILQLMGLWGLLFVWATQTRINTANYYLATLNMQAFFGRIGLRGSYLMWAVAVGVIVYGLMLADVFAYLLKALAYQGIFVVAWVGVALAQIVYGRSDVAALERVVAFNPVGLTAWFGATALGLGLMFSGGGLSSFSAPSTVIVAFALQAGLSHRGRLRLGLAE
;
A
#
# COMPACT_ATOMS: atom_id res chain seq x y z
N ARG A 1 -3.87 33.50 14.26
CA ARG A 1 -2.40 33.47 14.52
C ARG A 1 -1.63 32.96 13.31
N TYR A 2 -2.22 32.08 12.48
CA TYR A 2 -1.67 31.66 11.18
C TYR A 2 -2.68 32.01 10.07
N GLY A 3 -2.36 32.99 9.23
CA GLY A 3 -3.10 33.32 8.00
C GLY A 3 -2.55 32.54 6.81
N TYR A 4 -2.90 32.92 5.57
CA TYR A 4 -2.21 32.37 4.40
C TYR A 4 -0.73 32.73 4.43
N GLN A 5 0.14 31.73 4.23
CA GLN A 5 1.58 31.92 4.12
C GLN A 5 2.06 31.30 2.81
N PRO A 6 2.76 32.04 1.93
CA PRO A 6 3.18 31.52 0.61
C PRO A 6 4.40 30.59 0.67
N GLN A 7 5.12 30.54 1.80
CA GLN A 7 6.40 29.83 1.98
C GLN A 7 6.35 28.31 1.72
N TRP A 8 5.17 27.72 1.68
CA TRP A 8 4.97 26.31 1.32
C TRP A 8 5.31 26.00 -0.14
N LEU A 9 5.29 27.01 -1.04
CA LEU A 9 5.65 26.85 -2.44
C LEU A 9 7.16 26.68 -2.65
N ASP A 10 7.95 27.30 -1.78
CA ASP A 10 9.42 27.19 -1.76
C ASP A 10 9.90 26.15 -0.74
N PHE A 11 8.98 25.38 -0.15
CA PHE A 11 9.29 24.43 0.90
C PHE A 11 9.95 23.18 0.33
N GLY A 12 11.20 22.95 0.74
CA GLY A 12 11.99 21.83 0.29
C GLY A 12 13.41 21.86 0.87
N PRO A 13 14.23 20.85 0.56
CA PRO A 13 15.63 20.83 1.00
C PRO A 13 16.41 21.99 0.38
N ALA A 14 17.29 22.61 1.16
CA ALA A 14 18.18 23.68 0.67
C ALA A 14 19.08 23.23 -0.50
N THR A 15 19.39 21.94 -0.56
CA THR A 15 20.09 21.28 -1.67
C THR A 15 19.28 20.08 -2.13
N PRO A 16 18.41 20.24 -3.15
CA PRO A 16 17.66 19.13 -3.72
C PRO A 16 18.60 18.08 -4.31
N GLY A 17 18.37 16.81 -3.97
CA GLY A 17 19.08 15.70 -4.62
C GLY A 17 18.74 15.62 -6.11
N ALA A 18 19.71 15.26 -6.95
CA ALA A 18 19.52 15.15 -8.40
C ALA A 18 18.38 14.18 -8.79
N PHE A 19 18.12 13.18 -7.94
CA PHE A 19 17.08 12.17 -8.13
C PHE A 19 15.92 12.30 -7.12
N GLY A 20 15.75 13.45 -6.46
CA GLY A 20 14.74 13.61 -5.40
C GLY A 20 13.31 13.22 -5.82
N TRP A 21 12.88 13.58 -7.03
CA TRP A 21 11.59 13.16 -7.57
C TRP A 21 11.47 11.66 -7.77
N TRP A 22 12.55 11.01 -8.19
CA TRP A 22 12.61 9.56 -8.36
C TRP A 22 12.53 8.86 -7.00
N ASP A 23 13.30 9.32 -6.01
CA ASP A 23 13.28 8.77 -4.67
C ASP A 23 11.90 8.94 -4.02
N CYS A 24 11.24 10.09 -4.21
CA CYS A 24 9.86 10.31 -3.79
C CYS A 24 8.89 9.34 -4.50
N TYR A 25 9.00 9.18 -5.82
CA TYR A 25 8.17 8.23 -6.56
C TYR A 25 8.31 6.81 -6.01
N VAL A 26 9.54 6.34 -5.81
CA VAL A 26 9.85 5.01 -5.28
C VAL A 26 9.27 4.83 -3.88
N ALA A 27 9.38 5.82 -3.00
CA ALA A 27 8.75 5.80 -1.68
C ALA A 27 7.21 5.70 -1.77
N TYR A 28 6.59 6.45 -2.70
CA TYR A 28 5.14 6.42 -2.91
C TYR A 28 4.62 5.13 -3.54
N MET A 29 5.47 4.30 -4.16
CA MET A 29 5.04 2.99 -4.66
C MET A 29 4.50 2.09 -3.54
N GLY A 30 4.92 2.27 -2.28
CA GLY A 30 4.35 1.53 -1.15
C GLY A 30 2.86 1.81 -0.91
N VAL A 31 2.36 2.96 -1.36
CA VAL A 31 0.95 3.36 -1.27
C VAL A 31 0.05 2.54 -2.22
N TRP A 32 0.63 1.78 -3.16
CA TRP A 32 -0.11 0.86 -4.01
C TRP A 32 -0.85 -0.24 -3.22
N VAL A 33 -0.57 -0.36 -1.91
CA VAL A 33 -1.35 -1.18 -0.99
C VAL A 33 -2.85 -0.83 -1.04
N LEU A 34 -3.20 0.43 -1.34
CA LEU A 34 -4.58 0.87 -1.51
C LEU A 34 -5.30 0.17 -2.67
N MET A 35 -4.58 -0.39 -3.65
CA MET A 35 -5.18 -1.22 -4.69
C MET A 35 -5.76 -2.51 -4.10
N LEU A 36 -5.10 -3.13 -3.12
CA LEU A 36 -5.63 -4.31 -2.43
C LEU A 36 -6.91 -3.95 -1.66
N PHE A 37 -6.89 -2.82 -0.95
CA PHE A 37 -8.05 -2.30 -0.23
C PHE A 37 -9.21 -2.03 -1.18
N THR A 38 -8.91 -1.52 -2.37
CA THR A 38 -9.92 -1.26 -3.42
C THR A 38 -10.62 -2.54 -3.83
N PHE A 39 -9.90 -3.65 -4.04
CA PHE A 39 -10.53 -4.95 -4.34
C PHE A 39 -11.46 -5.41 -3.20
N ASP A 40 -11.03 -5.27 -1.95
CA ASP A 40 -11.83 -5.65 -0.80
C ASP A 40 -13.09 -4.80 -0.62
N TYR A 41 -13.04 -3.51 -0.94
CA TYR A 41 -14.21 -2.63 -0.87
C TYR A 41 -15.11 -2.71 -2.11
N ALA A 42 -14.55 -2.96 -3.29
CA ALA A 42 -15.29 -3.09 -4.54
C ALA A 42 -16.32 -4.23 -4.49
N ARG A 43 -16.10 -5.26 -3.67
CA ARG A 43 -17.05 -6.37 -3.47
C ARG A 43 -18.41 -5.96 -2.91
N PHE A 44 -18.49 -4.78 -2.26
CA PHE A 44 -19.74 -4.23 -1.75
C PHE A 44 -20.49 -3.40 -2.79
N GLY A 45 -19.85 -3.06 -3.91
CA GLY A 45 -20.46 -2.37 -5.02
C GLY A 45 -21.39 -3.28 -5.82
N LYS A 46 -22.41 -2.69 -6.44
CA LYS A 46 -23.27 -3.39 -7.38
C LYS A 46 -22.52 -3.63 -8.69
N PRO A 47 -22.68 -4.81 -9.35
CA PRO A 47 -22.03 -5.08 -10.62
C PRO A 47 -22.37 -4.06 -11.72
N GLU A 48 -23.59 -3.53 -11.73
CA GLU A 48 -24.04 -2.54 -12.74
C GLU A 48 -23.30 -1.20 -12.61
N ASP A 49 -22.81 -0.87 -11.41
CA ASP A 49 -22.12 0.39 -11.12
C ASP A 49 -20.59 0.28 -11.27
N ALA A 50 -20.07 -0.87 -11.73
CA ALA A 50 -18.64 -1.17 -11.76
C ALA A 50 -17.82 -0.15 -12.57
N GLU A 51 -18.32 0.30 -13.73
CA GLU A 51 -17.63 1.30 -14.55
C GLU A 51 -17.56 2.67 -13.84
N TYR A 52 -18.66 3.08 -13.20
CA TYR A 52 -18.71 4.33 -12.45
C TYR A 52 -17.73 4.29 -11.26
N HIS A 53 -17.78 3.22 -10.47
CA HIS A 53 -16.89 3.04 -9.33
C HIS A 53 -15.42 2.97 -9.77
N GLY A 54 -15.11 2.22 -10.83
CA GLY A 54 -13.75 2.11 -11.37
C GLY A 54 -13.20 3.43 -11.89
N ARG A 55 -14.03 4.29 -12.49
CA ARG A 55 -13.58 5.57 -13.05
C ARG A 55 -13.50 6.70 -12.03
N TRP A 56 -14.44 6.75 -11.07
CA TRP A 56 -14.58 7.89 -10.17
C TRP A 56 -14.18 7.60 -8.72
N ASN A 57 -14.72 6.55 -8.12
CA ASN A 57 -14.53 6.26 -6.69
C ASN A 57 -13.21 5.55 -6.39
N PHE A 58 -12.73 4.73 -7.33
CA PHE A 58 -11.48 4.00 -7.26
C PHE A 58 -10.52 4.36 -8.40
N GLY A 59 -10.86 5.39 -9.18
CA GLY A 59 -10.09 5.85 -10.32
C GLY A 59 -9.24 7.08 -10.02
N MET A 60 -8.73 7.69 -11.09
CA MET A 60 -7.83 8.84 -11.00
C MET A 60 -8.37 10.03 -10.19
N PRO A 61 -9.66 10.41 -10.27
CA PRO A 61 -10.18 11.54 -9.50
C PRO A 61 -10.05 11.35 -7.98
N PHE A 62 -10.36 10.15 -7.48
CA PHE A 62 -10.19 9.82 -6.07
C PHE A 62 -8.73 9.97 -5.65
N TYR A 63 -7.80 9.32 -6.35
CA TYR A 63 -6.38 9.37 -5.99
C TYR A 63 -5.76 10.77 -6.16
N ALA A 64 -6.21 11.55 -7.14
CA ALA A 64 -5.79 12.94 -7.29
C ALA A 64 -6.18 13.76 -6.06
N VAL A 65 -7.44 13.67 -5.60
CA VAL A 65 -7.86 14.37 -4.37
C VAL A 65 -7.14 13.79 -3.14
N THR A 66 -7.07 12.47 -3.01
CA THR A 66 -6.48 11.82 -1.85
C THR A 66 -5.01 12.13 -1.70
N PHE A 67 -4.22 12.15 -2.78
CA PHE A 67 -2.78 12.39 -2.67
C PHE A 67 -2.37 13.82 -2.95
N LEU A 68 -2.85 14.43 -4.03
CA LEU A 68 -2.39 15.77 -4.41
C LEU A 68 -2.94 16.81 -3.44
N LEU A 69 -4.25 16.80 -3.19
CA LEU A 69 -4.88 17.80 -2.33
C LEU A 69 -4.47 17.61 -0.87
N ASN A 70 -4.54 16.39 -0.32
CA ASN A 70 -4.11 16.18 1.07
C ASN A 70 -2.59 16.32 1.23
N GLY A 71 -1.79 15.93 0.23
CA GLY A 71 -0.34 16.14 0.25
C GLY A 71 0.02 17.61 0.26
N ALA A 72 -0.59 18.42 -0.60
CA ALA A 72 -0.41 19.87 -0.61
C ALA A 72 -0.86 20.52 0.71
N ALA A 73 -1.98 20.09 1.28
CA ALA A 73 -2.43 20.54 2.59
C ALA A 73 -1.43 20.16 3.70
N GLY A 74 -0.86 18.96 3.66
CA GLY A 74 0.18 18.52 4.59
C GLY A 74 1.45 19.37 4.49
N ILE A 75 1.93 19.63 3.27
CA ILE A 75 3.08 20.51 3.01
C ILE A 75 2.81 21.90 3.59
N TYR A 76 1.63 22.48 3.29
CA TYR A 76 1.23 23.79 3.81
C TYR A 76 1.21 23.84 5.35
N LEU A 77 0.61 22.83 5.99
CA LEU A 77 0.51 22.78 7.45
C LEU A 77 1.88 22.72 8.11
N VAL A 78 2.76 21.86 7.59
CA VAL A 78 4.11 21.64 8.10
C VAL A 78 5.00 22.85 7.87
N SER A 79 4.91 23.50 6.71
CA SER A 79 5.71 24.68 6.41
C SER A 79 5.27 25.92 7.18
N SER A 80 3.99 26.01 7.56
CA SER A 80 3.40 27.21 8.17
C SER A 80 3.48 27.23 9.69
N ILE A 81 3.74 26.08 10.31
CA ILE A 81 3.71 25.92 11.76
C ILE A 81 5.09 25.50 12.26
N PRO A 82 5.69 26.29 13.18
CA PRO A 82 6.94 25.92 13.80
C PRO A 82 6.81 24.55 14.49
N HIS A 83 7.67 23.63 14.11
CA HIS A 83 7.80 22.32 14.73
C HIS A 83 9.24 22.17 15.24
N GLU A 84 9.38 21.52 16.39
CA GLU A 84 10.69 21.22 16.96
C GLU A 84 11.17 19.87 16.42
N GLY A 85 12.43 19.82 15.98
CA GLY A 85 13.08 18.60 15.50
C GLY A 85 12.83 18.29 14.02
N ALA A 86 13.25 17.09 13.61
CA ALA A 86 13.10 16.61 12.24
C ALA A 86 11.63 16.29 11.92
N LEU A 87 11.26 16.47 10.65
CA LEU A 87 9.94 16.08 10.14
C LEU A 87 9.70 14.60 10.36
N ASN A 88 8.57 14.28 10.99
CA ASN A 88 8.09 12.93 11.19
C ASN A 88 6.56 12.89 11.10
N GLU A 89 5.98 11.70 11.26
CA GLU A 89 4.55 11.46 11.10
C GLU A 89 3.70 12.23 12.12
N VAL A 90 4.28 12.56 13.27
CA VAL A 90 3.61 13.29 14.35
C VAL A 90 3.58 14.79 14.05
N SER A 91 4.48 15.32 13.22
CA SER A 91 4.56 16.75 12.89
C SER A 91 3.24 17.30 12.32
N VAL A 92 2.58 16.56 11.43
CA VAL A 92 1.28 16.97 10.84
C VAL A 92 0.17 16.96 11.90
N VAL A 93 0.16 15.95 12.78
CA VAL A 93 -0.83 15.87 13.86
C VAL A 93 -0.66 17.05 14.82
N MET A 94 0.57 17.35 15.21
CA MET A 94 0.87 18.48 16.09
C MET A 94 0.52 19.81 15.44
N ALA A 95 0.78 19.97 14.13
CA ALA A 95 0.36 21.13 13.37
C ALA A 95 -1.17 21.36 13.43
N ILE A 96 -1.96 20.30 13.24
CA ILE A 96 -3.43 20.38 13.35
C ILE A 96 -3.87 20.75 14.78
N LEU A 97 -3.25 20.14 15.79
CA LEU A 97 -3.54 20.44 17.21
C LEU A 97 -3.21 21.88 17.58
N GLN A 98 -2.08 22.41 17.11
CA GLN A 98 -1.69 23.80 17.37
C GLN A 98 -2.61 24.82 16.69
N LEU A 99 -3.19 24.48 15.53
CA LEU A 99 -4.13 25.34 14.82
C LEU A 99 -5.52 25.38 15.46
N MET A 100 -6.04 24.21 15.79
CA MET A 100 -7.47 24.04 16.11
C MET A 100 -7.72 23.74 17.60
N GLY A 101 -6.67 23.52 18.39
CA GLY A 101 -6.76 23.14 19.81
C GLY A 101 -7.58 21.87 20.00
N LEU A 102 -8.57 21.92 20.89
CA LEU A 102 -9.47 20.80 21.18
C LEU A 102 -10.20 20.29 19.92
N TRP A 103 -10.57 21.17 18.99
CA TRP A 103 -11.23 20.77 17.75
C TRP A 103 -10.30 19.99 16.83
N GLY A 104 -9.00 20.31 16.84
CA GLY A 104 -7.98 19.54 16.13
C GLY A 104 -7.85 18.14 16.71
N LEU A 105 -7.93 18.01 18.04
CA LEU A 105 -7.88 16.71 18.70
C LEU A 105 -9.10 15.87 18.33
N LEU A 106 -10.31 16.43 18.40
CA LEU A 106 -11.53 15.74 18.00
C LEU A 106 -11.51 15.33 16.51
N PHE A 107 -11.00 16.21 15.65
CA PHE A 107 -10.83 15.93 14.23
C PHE A 107 -9.86 14.77 13.98
N VAL A 108 -8.66 14.82 14.55
CA VAL A 108 -7.67 13.75 14.45
C VAL A 108 -8.22 12.46 15.03
N TRP A 109 -8.86 12.51 16.19
CA TRP A 109 -9.45 11.32 16.81
C TRP A 109 -10.52 10.68 15.92
N ALA A 110 -11.46 11.46 15.37
CA ALA A 110 -12.50 10.95 14.49
C ALA A 110 -11.92 10.35 13.20
N THR A 111 -11.01 11.07 12.55
CA THR A 111 -10.36 10.63 11.29
C THR A 111 -9.49 9.38 11.50
N GLN A 112 -8.63 9.38 12.52
CA GLN A 112 -7.78 8.25 12.87
C GLN A 112 -8.58 7.04 13.31
N THR A 113 -9.67 7.22 14.08
CA THR A 113 -10.56 6.12 14.44
C THR A 113 -11.17 5.49 13.19
N ARG A 114 -11.63 6.28 12.22
CA ARG A 114 -12.18 5.78 10.96
C ARG A 114 -11.14 5.01 10.13
N ILE A 115 -9.93 5.58 9.97
CA ILE A 115 -8.83 4.96 9.21
C ILE A 115 -8.39 3.66 9.88
N ASN A 116 -8.14 3.67 11.18
CA ASN A 116 -7.72 2.48 11.91
C ASN A 116 -8.81 1.41 11.90
N THR A 117 -10.10 1.77 12.07
CA THR A 117 -11.20 0.80 11.99
C THR A 117 -11.21 0.06 10.65
N ALA A 118 -11.00 0.78 9.54
CA ALA A 118 -10.86 0.17 8.21
C ALA A 118 -9.66 -0.79 8.13
N ASN A 119 -8.49 -0.37 8.63
CA ASN A 119 -7.27 -1.20 8.64
C ASN A 119 -7.46 -2.49 9.47
N TYR A 120 -8.02 -2.38 10.68
CA TYR A 120 -8.30 -3.53 11.55
C TYR A 120 -9.32 -4.49 10.93
N TYR A 121 -10.36 -3.95 10.30
CA TYR A 121 -11.37 -4.75 9.60
C TYR A 121 -10.74 -5.59 8.48
N LEU A 122 -9.96 -4.95 7.61
CA LEU A 122 -9.31 -5.64 6.49
C LEU A 122 -8.24 -6.62 6.95
N ALA A 123 -7.42 -6.25 7.95
CA ALA A 123 -6.44 -7.15 8.54
C ALA A 123 -7.13 -8.40 9.12
N THR A 124 -8.27 -8.24 9.78
CA THR A 124 -9.05 -9.36 10.35
C THR A 124 -9.57 -10.29 9.26
N LEU A 125 -10.15 -9.73 8.20
CA LEU A 125 -10.66 -10.52 7.08
C LEU A 125 -9.55 -11.25 6.33
N ASN A 126 -8.43 -10.58 6.07
CA ASN A 126 -7.27 -11.18 5.41
C ASN A 126 -6.66 -12.29 6.26
N MET A 127 -6.59 -12.11 7.58
CA MET A 127 -6.17 -13.15 8.52
C MET A 127 -7.10 -14.36 8.44
N GLN A 128 -8.41 -14.13 8.52
CA GLN A 128 -9.41 -15.20 8.44
C GLN A 128 -9.34 -15.95 7.10
N ALA A 129 -9.20 -15.22 5.99
CA ALA A 129 -9.10 -15.80 4.65
C ALA A 129 -7.83 -16.63 4.49
N PHE A 130 -6.68 -16.12 4.93
CA PHE A 130 -5.40 -16.85 4.86
C PHE A 130 -5.43 -18.12 5.71
N PHE A 131 -5.80 -18.02 6.99
CA PHE A 131 -5.83 -19.16 7.89
C PHE A 131 -6.93 -20.17 7.53
N GLY A 132 -8.05 -19.71 6.98
CA GLY A 132 -9.09 -20.57 6.44
C GLY A 132 -8.61 -21.46 5.30
N ARG A 133 -7.64 -20.99 4.48
CA ARG A 133 -7.05 -21.78 3.38
C ARG A 133 -6.12 -22.89 3.87
N ILE A 134 -5.55 -22.78 5.07
CA ILE A 134 -4.72 -23.81 5.71
C ILE A 134 -5.48 -24.65 6.75
N GLY A 135 -6.81 -24.54 6.78
CA GLY A 135 -7.68 -25.37 7.63
C GLY A 135 -8.01 -24.79 9.01
N LEU A 136 -7.41 -23.65 9.38
CA LEU A 136 -7.68 -22.96 10.65
C LEU A 136 -8.88 -22.03 10.50
N ARG A 137 -10.07 -22.58 10.73
CA ARG A 137 -11.33 -21.83 10.73
C ARG A 137 -11.55 -21.19 12.08
N GLY A 138 -11.66 -19.86 12.08
CA GLY A 138 -11.94 -19.05 13.26
C GLY A 138 -13.08 -18.08 13.03
N SER A 139 -13.79 -17.71 14.09
CA SER A 139 -14.80 -16.65 14.03
C SER A 139 -14.14 -15.30 13.75
N TYR A 140 -14.92 -14.35 13.23
CA TYR A 140 -14.45 -12.98 13.01
C TYR A 140 -13.89 -12.37 14.31
N LEU A 141 -14.58 -12.57 15.44
CA LEU A 141 -14.16 -12.05 16.74
C LEU A 141 -12.79 -12.59 17.17
N MET A 142 -12.54 -13.88 16.96
CA MET A 142 -11.25 -14.50 17.31
C MET A 142 -10.10 -13.84 16.54
N TRP A 143 -10.27 -13.66 15.22
CA TRP A 143 -9.26 -13.00 14.39
C TRP A 143 -9.13 -11.51 14.68
N ALA A 144 -10.24 -10.83 15.01
CA ALA A 144 -10.22 -9.42 15.41
C ALA A 144 -9.41 -9.22 16.70
N VAL A 145 -9.60 -10.10 17.69
CA VAL A 145 -8.81 -10.09 18.93
C VAL A 145 -7.35 -10.40 18.64
N ALA A 146 -7.05 -11.40 17.80
CA ALA A 146 -5.68 -11.74 17.43
C ALA A 146 -4.96 -10.55 16.74
N VAL A 147 -5.61 -9.91 15.76
CA VAL A 147 -5.09 -8.70 15.11
C VAL A 147 -4.93 -7.57 16.13
N GLY A 148 -5.90 -7.38 17.02
CA GLY A 148 -5.84 -6.46 18.16
C GLY A 148 -4.57 -6.63 18.99
N VAL A 149 -4.29 -7.85 19.44
CA VAL A 149 -3.12 -8.18 20.25
C VAL A 149 -1.82 -7.94 19.49
N ILE A 150 -1.74 -8.35 18.21
CA ILE A 150 -0.54 -8.15 17.38
C ILE A 150 -0.26 -6.66 17.20
N VAL A 151 -1.26 -5.87 16.80
CA VAL A 151 -1.07 -4.43 16.56
C VAL A 151 -0.76 -3.71 17.86
N TYR A 152 -1.43 -4.03 18.97
CA TYR A 152 -1.10 -3.48 20.28
C TYR A 152 0.35 -3.79 20.67
N GLY A 153 0.80 -5.03 20.50
CA GLY A 153 2.18 -5.44 20.75
C GLY A 153 3.19 -4.69 19.89
N LEU A 154 2.90 -4.48 18.60
CA LEU A 154 3.75 -3.68 17.73
C LEU A 154 3.80 -2.21 18.15
N MET A 155 2.68 -1.64 18.61
CA MET A 155 2.61 -0.25 19.08
C MET A 155 3.31 -0.02 20.43
N LEU A 156 3.57 -1.07 21.20
CA LEU A 156 4.44 -0.98 22.39
C LEU A 156 5.91 -0.82 22.02
N ALA A 157 6.30 -1.20 20.80
CA ALA A 157 7.62 -0.90 20.27
C ALA A 157 7.67 0.55 19.76
N ASP A 158 8.89 1.09 19.61
CA ASP A 158 9.09 2.41 19.02
C ASP A 158 8.92 2.37 17.50
N VAL A 159 7.66 2.24 17.04
CA VAL A 159 7.30 2.10 15.62
C VAL A 159 7.87 3.25 14.80
N PHE A 160 7.89 4.47 15.34
CA PHE A 160 8.39 5.64 14.64
C PHE A 160 9.88 5.55 14.32
N ALA A 161 10.68 4.88 15.16
CA ALA A 161 12.11 4.68 14.89
C ALA A 161 12.38 3.80 13.65
N TYR A 162 11.44 2.94 13.25
CA TYR A 162 11.61 2.03 12.12
C TYR A 162 10.51 2.13 11.06
N LEU A 163 9.58 3.08 11.17
CA LEU A 163 8.40 3.14 10.31
C LEU A 163 8.77 3.26 8.83
N LEU A 164 9.65 4.20 8.48
CA LEU A 164 10.09 4.38 7.09
C LEU A 164 10.78 3.13 6.53
N LYS A 165 11.56 2.43 7.37
CA LYS A 165 12.21 1.17 6.99
C LYS A 165 11.20 0.04 6.78
N ALA A 166 10.21 -0.06 7.67
CA ALA A 166 9.12 -1.03 7.54
C ALA A 166 8.25 -0.74 6.31
N LEU A 167 7.94 0.52 6.03
CA LEU A 167 7.20 0.96 4.85
C LEU A 167 7.95 0.65 3.55
N ALA A 168 9.28 0.81 3.53
CA ALA A 168 10.08 0.44 2.37
C ALA A 168 10.04 -1.08 2.11
N TYR A 169 10.17 -1.91 3.15
CA TYR A 169 10.03 -3.37 3.03
C TYR A 169 8.62 -3.78 2.61
N GLN A 170 7.59 -3.18 3.22
CA GLN A 170 6.20 -3.38 2.84
C GLN A 170 5.99 -3.00 1.37
N GLY A 171 6.54 -1.87 0.94
CA GLY A 171 6.41 -1.37 -0.42
C GLY A 171 6.93 -2.38 -1.44
N ILE A 172 8.11 -2.96 -1.22
CA ILE A 172 8.67 -4.01 -2.09
C ILE A 172 7.72 -5.22 -2.20
N PHE A 173 7.18 -5.69 -1.07
CA PHE A 173 6.27 -6.83 -1.07
C PHE A 173 4.94 -6.53 -1.80
N VAL A 174 4.41 -5.32 -1.61
CA VAL A 174 3.18 -4.84 -2.22
C VAL A 174 3.33 -4.66 -3.73
N VAL A 175 4.40 -4.02 -4.19
CA VAL A 175 4.59 -3.77 -5.63
C VAL A 175 4.86 -5.07 -6.39
N ALA A 176 5.48 -6.06 -5.74
CA ALA A 176 5.60 -7.41 -6.28
C ALA A 176 4.22 -8.05 -6.49
N TRP A 177 3.33 -7.94 -5.49
CA TRP A 177 1.96 -8.42 -5.59
C TRP A 177 1.21 -7.72 -6.74
N VAL A 178 1.35 -6.40 -6.87
CA VAL A 178 0.72 -5.63 -7.95
C VAL A 178 1.21 -6.09 -9.31
N GLY A 179 2.51 -6.35 -9.47
CA GLY A 179 3.07 -6.90 -10.72
C GLY A 179 2.45 -8.24 -11.10
N VAL A 180 2.31 -9.16 -10.14
CA VAL A 180 1.62 -10.45 -10.35
C VAL A 180 0.15 -10.24 -10.72
N ALA A 181 -0.56 -9.38 -10.00
CA ALA A 181 -1.98 -9.09 -10.23
C ALA A 181 -2.22 -8.51 -11.63
N LEU A 182 -1.40 -7.53 -12.06
CA LEU A 182 -1.49 -6.94 -13.39
C LEU A 182 -1.22 -7.97 -14.49
N ALA A 183 -0.22 -8.83 -14.33
CA ALA A 183 0.04 -9.90 -15.29
C ALA A 183 -1.15 -10.87 -15.38
N GLN A 184 -1.81 -11.16 -14.26
CA GLN A 184 -3.02 -11.99 -14.24
C GLN A 184 -4.23 -11.29 -14.87
N ILE A 185 -4.38 -9.97 -14.72
CA ILE A 185 -5.47 -9.21 -15.36
C ILE A 185 -5.27 -9.16 -16.88
N VAL A 186 -4.04 -8.95 -17.35
CA VAL A 186 -3.73 -8.81 -18.78
C VAL A 186 -3.70 -10.17 -19.50
N TYR A 187 -3.12 -11.21 -18.88
CA TYR A 187 -2.86 -12.50 -19.53
C TYR A 187 -3.58 -13.69 -18.90
N GLY A 188 -4.29 -13.50 -17.79
CA GLY A 188 -5.07 -14.56 -17.14
C GLY A 188 -6.36 -14.86 -17.90
N ARG A 189 -6.96 -16.02 -17.59
CA ARG A 189 -8.28 -16.37 -18.13
C ARG A 189 -9.35 -15.65 -17.31
N SER A 190 -10.25 -14.94 -17.98
CA SER A 190 -11.41 -14.26 -17.40
C SER A 190 -12.56 -15.22 -17.04
N ASP A 191 -12.35 -16.52 -17.16
CA ASP A 191 -13.40 -17.52 -17.00
C ASP A 191 -13.73 -17.72 -15.52
N VAL A 192 -14.94 -17.36 -15.14
CA VAL A 192 -15.45 -17.45 -13.76
C VAL A 192 -15.38 -18.90 -13.24
N ALA A 193 -15.59 -19.90 -14.11
CA ALA A 193 -15.46 -21.31 -13.75
C ALA A 193 -14.00 -21.74 -13.50
N ALA A 194 -13.02 -20.98 -13.99
CA ALA A 194 -11.61 -21.19 -13.67
C ALA A 194 -11.22 -20.60 -12.30
N LEU A 195 -11.92 -19.56 -11.82
CA LEU A 195 -11.70 -18.95 -10.51
C LEU A 195 -12.10 -19.88 -9.35
N GLU A 196 -13.16 -20.69 -9.52
CA GLU A 196 -13.59 -21.69 -8.52
C GLU A 196 -12.61 -22.86 -8.38
N ARG A 197 -11.81 -23.14 -9.42
CA ARG A 197 -10.82 -24.23 -9.45
C ARG A 197 -9.40 -23.76 -9.11
N VAL A 198 -9.23 -22.54 -8.61
CA VAL A 198 -7.90 -22.04 -8.22
C VAL A 198 -7.43 -22.78 -6.98
N VAL A 199 -6.37 -23.55 -7.15
CA VAL A 199 -5.63 -24.21 -6.06
C VAL A 199 -5.28 -23.15 -5.01
N ALA A 200 -5.43 -23.50 -3.73
CA ALA A 200 -5.15 -22.57 -2.63
C ALA A 200 -3.76 -21.93 -2.71
N PHE A 201 -2.79 -22.66 -3.27
CA PHE A 201 -1.44 -22.18 -3.55
C PHE A 201 -1.15 -22.30 -5.04
N ASN A 202 -1.07 -21.15 -5.73
CA ASN A 202 -0.63 -21.10 -7.12
C ASN A 202 0.90 -21.01 -7.15
N PRO A 203 1.64 -22.09 -7.50
CA PRO A 203 3.10 -22.08 -7.47
C PRO A 203 3.68 -21.02 -8.40
N VAL A 204 3.06 -20.75 -9.55
CA VAL A 204 3.52 -19.73 -10.50
C VAL A 204 3.45 -18.33 -9.89
N GLY A 205 2.30 -17.99 -9.30
CA GLY A 205 2.10 -16.70 -8.63
C GLY A 205 3.02 -16.52 -7.42
N LEU A 206 3.16 -17.56 -6.59
CA LEU A 206 4.04 -17.51 -5.41
C LEU A 206 5.51 -17.38 -5.82
N THR A 207 5.98 -18.13 -6.82
CA THR A 207 7.36 -18.01 -7.30
C THR A 207 7.62 -16.63 -7.90
N ALA A 208 6.70 -16.09 -8.70
CA ALA A 208 6.83 -14.74 -9.24
C ALA A 208 6.87 -13.69 -8.12
N TRP A 209 5.97 -13.80 -7.14
CA TRP A 209 5.85 -12.87 -6.04
C TRP A 209 7.06 -12.87 -5.10
N PHE A 210 7.42 -14.04 -4.56
CA PHE A 210 8.56 -14.17 -3.65
C PHE A 210 9.89 -14.00 -4.37
N GLY A 211 10.03 -14.47 -5.61
CA GLY A 211 11.23 -14.30 -6.41
C GLY A 211 11.53 -12.84 -6.71
N ALA A 212 10.51 -12.07 -7.12
CA ALA A 212 10.66 -10.64 -7.34
C ALA A 212 10.92 -9.86 -6.03
N THR A 213 10.22 -10.23 -4.94
CA THR A 213 10.46 -9.63 -3.62
C THR A 213 11.91 -9.84 -3.16
N ALA A 214 12.45 -11.05 -3.31
CA ALA A 214 13.82 -11.37 -2.95
C ALA A 214 14.83 -10.52 -3.74
N LEU A 215 14.60 -10.34 -5.04
CA LEU A 215 15.40 -9.45 -5.87
C LEU A 215 15.29 -7.98 -5.41
N GLY A 216 14.09 -7.50 -5.13
CA GLY A 216 13.85 -6.15 -4.60
C GLY A 216 14.60 -5.87 -3.30
N LEU A 217 14.51 -6.81 -2.35
CA LEU A 217 15.24 -6.74 -1.10
C LEU A 217 16.76 -6.79 -1.34
N GLY A 218 17.23 -7.62 -2.26
CA GLY A 218 18.64 -7.67 -2.66
C GLY A 218 19.15 -6.33 -3.19
N LEU A 219 18.38 -5.66 -4.06
CA LEU A 219 18.69 -4.32 -4.55
C LEU A 219 18.69 -3.29 -3.42
N MET A 220 17.71 -3.35 -2.53
CA MET A 220 17.63 -2.44 -1.39
C MET A 220 18.83 -2.58 -0.45
N PHE A 221 19.26 -3.81 -0.15
CA PHE A 221 20.41 -4.09 0.70
C PHE A 221 21.76 -3.80 0.03
N SER A 222 21.83 -3.79 -1.30
CA SER A 222 23.06 -3.44 -2.03
C SER A 222 23.49 -1.98 -1.82
N GLY A 223 22.57 -1.11 -1.41
CA GLY A 223 22.84 0.29 -1.11
C GLY A 223 23.15 1.14 -2.35
N GLY A 224 23.50 2.41 -2.12
CA GLY A 224 23.80 3.37 -3.18
C GLY A 224 22.64 3.58 -4.16
N GLY A 225 22.97 3.90 -5.42
CA GLY A 225 21.97 4.18 -6.45
C GLY A 225 21.06 3.00 -6.80
N LEU A 226 21.53 1.76 -6.60
CA LEU A 226 20.77 0.54 -6.90
C LEU A 226 19.56 0.35 -5.96
N SER A 227 19.65 0.83 -4.72
CA SER A 227 18.55 0.77 -3.76
C SER A 227 17.30 1.51 -4.26
N SER A 228 17.49 2.62 -4.99
CA SER A 228 16.38 3.38 -5.58
C SER A 228 15.60 2.60 -6.65
N PHE A 229 16.21 1.57 -7.24
CA PHE A 229 15.56 0.70 -8.23
C PHE A 229 14.89 -0.53 -7.61
N SER A 230 14.91 -0.69 -6.29
CA SER A 230 14.34 -1.86 -5.60
C SER A 230 12.86 -2.08 -5.94
N ALA A 231 11.97 -1.16 -5.58
CA ALA A 231 10.53 -1.28 -5.84
C ALA A 231 10.19 -1.28 -7.35
N PRO A 232 10.76 -0.40 -8.20
CA PRO A 232 10.52 -0.44 -9.65
C PRO A 232 10.92 -1.76 -10.31
N SER A 233 12.11 -2.29 -10.00
CA SER A 233 12.56 -3.57 -10.56
C SER A 233 11.69 -4.72 -10.07
N THR A 234 11.25 -4.65 -8.81
CA THR A 234 10.39 -5.68 -8.21
C THR A 234 9.08 -5.84 -8.96
N VAL A 235 8.36 -4.75 -9.24
CA VAL A 235 7.08 -4.86 -9.99
C VAL A 235 7.30 -5.39 -11.41
N ILE A 236 8.35 -4.92 -12.10
CA ILE A 236 8.64 -5.35 -13.48
C ILE A 236 8.98 -6.84 -13.51
N VAL A 237 9.84 -7.29 -12.61
CA VAL A 237 10.25 -8.70 -12.51
C VAL A 237 9.07 -9.58 -12.10
N ALA A 238 8.25 -9.15 -11.14
CA ALA A 238 7.05 -9.88 -10.74
C ALA A 238 6.08 -10.08 -11.91
N PHE A 239 5.81 -9.01 -12.68
CA PHE A 239 4.98 -9.06 -13.87
C PHE A 239 5.56 -10.02 -14.92
N ALA A 240 6.85 -9.87 -15.23
CA ALA A 240 7.53 -10.67 -16.26
C ALA A 240 7.59 -12.16 -15.89
N LEU A 241 7.91 -12.48 -14.62
CA LEU A 241 7.92 -13.85 -14.12
C LEU A 241 6.53 -14.47 -14.19
N GLN A 242 5.50 -13.77 -13.74
CA GLN A 242 4.13 -14.26 -13.79
C GLN A 242 3.71 -14.52 -15.24
N ALA A 243 3.86 -13.53 -16.13
CA ALA A 243 3.49 -13.65 -17.53
C ALA A 243 4.23 -14.80 -18.24
N GLY A 244 5.55 -14.89 -18.03
CA GLY A 244 6.40 -15.92 -18.64
C GLY A 244 6.12 -17.33 -18.15
N LEU A 245 5.96 -17.52 -16.84
CA LEU A 245 5.67 -18.84 -16.25
C LEU A 245 4.25 -19.30 -16.61
N SER A 246 3.26 -18.41 -16.58
CA SER A 246 1.89 -18.73 -17.02
C SER A 246 1.83 -19.10 -18.50
N HIS A 247 2.60 -18.42 -19.37
CA HIS A 247 2.69 -18.77 -20.79
C HIS A 247 3.31 -20.16 -21.01
N ARG A 248 4.40 -20.49 -20.30
CA ARG A 248 5.04 -21.81 -20.38
C ARG A 248 4.13 -22.94 -19.87
N GLY A 249 3.37 -22.69 -18.81
CA GLY A 249 2.37 -23.64 -18.30
C GLY A 249 1.31 -23.98 -19.36
N ARG A 250 0.84 -22.97 -20.11
CA ARG A 250 -0.12 -23.16 -21.20
C ARG A 250 0.43 -24.02 -22.35
N LEU A 251 1.65 -23.74 -22.80
CA LEU A 251 2.29 -24.51 -23.86
C LEU A 251 2.47 -25.99 -23.49
N ARG A 252 2.80 -26.28 -22.23
CA ARG A 252 2.96 -27.66 -21.76
C ARG A 252 1.65 -28.44 -21.70
N LEU A 253 0.54 -27.78 -21.38
CA LEU A 253 -0.78 -28.42 -21.35
C LEU A 253 -1.34 -28.65 -22.76
N GLY A 254 -1.15 -27.71 -23.69
CA GLY A 254 -1.62 -27.86 -25.08
C GLY A 254 -0.78 -28.80 -25.95
N LEU A 255 0.39 -29.25 -25.49
CA LEU A 255 1.20 -30.31 -26.13
C LEU A 255 0.90 -31.70 -25.57
N ALA A 256 0.10 -31.79 -24.50
CA ALA A 256 -0.31 -33.04 -23.86
C ALA A 256 -1.73 -33.48 -24.24
N GLU A 257 -2.43 -32.70 -25.07
CA GLU A 257 -3.66 -33.04 -25.79
C GLU A 257 -3.35 -33.44 -27.23
#